data_AF-A0A0Q7QFV9-F1
#
_entry.id   AF-A0A0Q7QFV9-F1
#
_cell.length_a   1.000
_cell.length_b   1.000
_cell.length_c   1.000
_cell.angle_alpha   90.00
_cell.angle_beta   90.00
_cell.angle_gamma   90.00
#
_symmetry.space_group_name_H-M   'P 1'
#
loop_
_entity.id
_entity.type
_entity.pdbx_description
1 polymer ?
#
loop_
_entity_poly.entity_id
_entity_poly.type
_entity_poly.pdbx_seq_one_letter_code
_entity_poly.pdbx_strand_id
1 'polypeptide(L)' 'MFVNHCTACDQKMLIFPSQVTGMAQIDGVTAMTYTCWCGSEQLWHNGTTGGQSEVAAKPAAKTAANAA' A
#
# COMPACT_ATOMS: atom_id res chain seq x y z
N MET A 1 14.20 -4.21 1.25
CA MET A 1 13.59 -4.15 2.60
C MET A 1 13.62 -2.71 3.07
N PHE A 2 12.53 -2.22 3.66
CA PHE A 2 12.42 -0.84 4.14
C PHE A 2 11.50 -0.78 5.36
N VAL A 3 11.61 0.28 6.17
CA VAL A 3 10.69 0.54 7.29
C VAL A 3 9.59 1.48 6.79
N ASN A 4 8.33 1.14 7.07
CA ASN A 4 7.20 2.01 6.79
C ASN A 4 6.28 2.15 7.99
N HIS A 5 5.67 3.33 8.14
CA HIS A 5 4.56 3.56 9.06
C HIS A 5 3.23 3.29 8.38
N CYS A 6 2.54 2.23 8.80
CA CYS A 6 1.24 1.86 8.23
C CYS A 6 0.16 2.85 8.72
N THR A 7 -0.54 3.49 7.79
CA THR A 7 -1.62 4.44 8.13
C THR A 7 -2.88 3.77 8.63
N ALA A 8 -3.04 2.45 8.40
CA ALA A 8 -4.21 1.70 8.83
C ALA A 8 -4.12 1.19 10.27
N CYS A 9 -2.93 0.76 10.72
CA CYS A 9 -2.73 0.23 12.08
C CYS A 9 -1.82 1.09 12.97
N ASP A 10 -1.30 2.21 12.44
CA ASP A 10 -0.45 3.16 13.17
C ASP A 10 0.84 2.52 13.73
N GLN A 11 1.38 1.53 13.02
CA GLN A 11 2.59 0.80 13.42
C GLN A 11 3.73 1.02 12.42
N LYS A 12 4.94 1.18 12.96
CA LYS A 12 6.18 1.15 12.19
C LYS A 12 6.64 -0.29 12.04
N MET A 13 6.74 -0.75 10.80
CA MET A 13 7.05 -2.14 10.49
C MET A 13 8.06 -2.25 9.36
N LEU A 14 8.77 -3.37 9.35
CA LEU A 14 9.65 -3.74 8.25
C LEU A 14 8.82 -4.39 7.14
N ILE A 15 8.99 -3.89 5.91
CA ILE A 15 8.35 -4.42 4.71
C ILE A 15 9.38 -5.17 3.88
N PHE A 16 9.06 -6.43 3.58
CA PHE A 16 9.89 -7.33 2.79
C PHE A 16 9.49 -7.33 1.31
N PRO A 17 10.41 -7.65 0.38
CA PRO A 17 10.09 -7.72 -1.05
C PRO A 17 8.94 -8.67 -1.39
N SER A 18 8.74 -9.75 -0.63
CA SER A 18 7.64 -10.69 -0.82
C SER A 18 6.25 -10.10 -0.52
N GLN A 19 6.18 -8.97 0.19
CA GLN A 19 4.92 -8.26 0.47
C GLN A 19 4.57 -7.25 -0.63
N VAL A 20 5.48 -7.01 -1.59
CA VAL A 20 5.24 -6.09 -2.71
C VAL A 20 4.30 -6.75 -3.70
N THR A 21 3.20 -6.07 -3.99
CA THR A 21 2.13 -6.55 -4.89
C THR A 21 2.17 -5.84 -6.25
N GLY A 22 2.83 -4.70 -6.35
CA GLY A 22 2.96 -3.96 -7.60
C GLY A 22 4.05 -2.90 -7.57
N MET A 23 4.55 -2.54 -8.75
CA MET A 23 5.45 -1.41 -8.95
C MET A 23 5.04 -0.68 -10.22
N ALA A 24 5.02 0.65 -10.16
CA ALA A 24 4.69 1.52 -11.27
C ALA A 24 5.62 2.75 -11.27
N GLN A 25 5.79 3.35 -12.44
CA GLN A 25 6.47 4.63 -12.61
C GLN A 25 5.38 5.66 -12.96
N ILE A 26 5.23 6.68 -12.11
CA ILE A 26 4.21 7.72 -12.24
C ILE A 26 4.94 9.06 -12.23
N ASP A 27 4.85 9.81 -13.32
CA ASP A 27 5.47 11.14 -13.45
C ASP A 27 6.97 11.20 -13.09
N GLY A 28 7.72 10.15 -13.43
CA GLY A 28 9.15 10.04 -13.11
C GLY A 28 9.46 9.48 -11.72
N VAL A 29 8.44 9.18 -10.92
CA VAL A 29 8.56 8.66 -9.55
C VAL A 29 8.21 7.17 -9.53
N THR A 30 9.08 6.36 -8.92
CA THR A 30 8.77 4.94 -8.66
C THR A 30 7.79 4.86 -7.49
N ALA A 31 6.59 4.35 -7.77
CA ALA A 31 5.57 3.99 -6.80
C ALA A 31 5.50 2.46 -6.66
N MET A 32 5.25 1.98 -5.45
CA MET A 32 5.24 0.58 -5.07
C MET A 32 4.05 0.30 -4.17
N THR A 33 3.25 -0.68 -4.56
CA THR A 33 2.13 -1.18 -3.76
C THR A 33 2.58 -2.40 -2.98
N TYR A 34 2.19 -2.49 -1.72
CA TYR A 34 2.53 -3.62 -0.86
C TYR A 34 1.45 -3.85 0.19
N THR A 35 1.43 -5.06 0.74
CA THR A 35 0.50 -5.44 1.81
C THR A 35 1.20 -5.37 3.17
N CYS A 36 0.67 -4.52 4.06
CA CYS A 36 1.11 -4.48 5.45
C CYS A 36 0.79 -5.80 6.17
N TRP A 37 1.49 -6.09 7.26
CA TRP A 37 1.24 -7.26 8.12
C TRP A 37 -0.18 -7.29 8.70
N CYS A 38 -0.83 -6.15 8.85
CA CYS A 38 -2.25 -6.07 9.26
C CYS A 38 -3.23 -6.43 8.12
N GLY A 39 -2.73 -6.70 6.92
CA GLY A 39 -3.53 -7.02 5.73
C GLY A 39 -3.98 -5.82 4.90
N SER A 40 -3.67 -4.59 5.32
CA SER A 40 -3.99 -3.38 4.55
C SER A 40 -3.03 -3.18 3.39
N GLU A 41 -3.55 -2.82 2.22
CA GLU A 41 -2.75 -2.37 1.08
C GLU A 41 -2.24 -0.94 1.33
N GLN A 42 -1.00 -0.68 0.95
CA GLN A 42 -0.32 0.59 1.14
C GLN A 42 0.46 0.96 -0.13
N LEU A 43 0.64 2.26 -0.34
CA LEU A 43 1.45 2.81 -1.43
C LEU A 43 2.70 3.48 -0.85
N TRP A 44 3.86 3.16 -1.39
CA TRP A 44 5.13 3.81 -1.11
C TRP A 44 5.68 4.41 -2.40
N HIS A 45 6.23 5.62 -2.36
CA HIS A 45 6.90 6.22 -3.52
C HIS A 45 8.26 6.79 -3.13
N ASN A 46 9.24 6.70 -4.04
CA ASN A 46 10.57 7.30 -3.87
C ASN A 46 10.52 8.81 -4.19
N GLY A 47 9.71 9.54 -3.45
CA GLY A 47 9.57 10.98 -3.53
C GLY A 47 9.56 11.52 -2.10
N THR A 48 10.35 12.56 -1.88
CA THR A 48 10.48 13.32 -0.62
C THR A 48 9.17 13.36 0.16
N THR A 49 9.24 13.13 1.48
CA THR A 49 8.11 13.20 2.43
C THR A 49 7.11 14.27 2.04
N GLY A 50 5.99 13.89 1.42
CA GLY A 50 5.18 14.83 0.66
C GLY A 50 3.75 14.36 0.48
N GLY A 51 3.01 14.33 1.60
CA GLY A 51 1.56 14.42 1.59
C GLY A 51 0.82 13.15 1.17
N GLN A 52 -0.25 12.88 1.89
CA GLN A 52 -1.27 11.92 1.51
C GLN A 52 -1.92 12.41 0.19
N SER A 53 -1.35 12.03 -0.95
CA SER A 53 -2.15 11.96 -2.17
C SER A 53 -3.08 10.78 -1.98
N GLU A 54 -4.32 11.12 -1.68
CA GLU A 54 -5.49 10.25 -1.74
C GLU A 54 -5.39 9.40 -3.00
N VAL A 55 -4.86 8.18 -2.86
CA VAL A 55 -5.17 7.10 -3.79
C VAL A 55 -6.67 6.96 -3.61
N ALA A 56 -7.42 7.56 -4.52
CA ALA A 56 -8.82 7.34 -4.70
C ALA A 56 -9.00 5.83 -4.70
N ALA A 57 -9.40 5.31 -3.54
CA ALA A 57 -9.79 3.95 -3.37
C ALA A 57 -10.96 3.77 -4.34
N LYS A 58 -10.69 3.14 -5.47
CA LYS A 58 -11.75 2.37 -6.09
C LYS A 58 -12.07 1.31 -5.04
N PRO A 59 -13.27 1.30 -4.44
CA PRO A 59 -13.58 0.29 -3.44
C PRO A 59 -13.46 -1.05 -4.15
N ALA A 60 -12.44 -1.82 -3.80
CA ALA A 60 -12.44 -3.26 -4.04
C ALA A 60 -13.54 -3.80 -3.14
N ALA A 61 -14.77 -3.71 -3.66
CA ALA A 61 -15.93 -4.35 -3.10
C ALA A 61 -15.58 -5.83 -2.97
N LYS A 62 -15.32 -6.26 -1.73
CA LYS A 62 -15.39 -7.66 -1.37
C LYS A 62 -16.86 -8.03 -1.45
N THR A 63 -17.35 -8.40 -2.63
CA THR A 63 -18.62 -9.11 -2.75
C THR A 63 -18.42 -10.46 -2.08
N ALA A 64 -18.76 -10.50 -0.79
CA ALA A 64 -19.08 -11.75 -0.11
C ALA A 64 -20.30 -12.33 -0.81
N ALA A 65 -20.10 -13.36 -1.63
CA ALA A 65 -21.16 -14.24 -2.08
C ALA A 65 -21.06 -15.53 -1.25
N ASN A 66 -21.69 -15.51 -0.08
CA ASN A 66 -22.26 -16.72 0.53
C ASN A 66 -23.69 -16.85 0.01
N ALA A 67 -23.98 -17.96 -0.67
CA ALA A 67 -25.30 -18.56 -0.80
C ALA A 67 -25.00 -20.07 -0.90
N ALA A 68 -25.17 -20.80 0.22
CA ALA A 68 -26.38 -21.55 0.54
C ALA A 68 -26.49 -22.83 -0.31
#